data_AF-A0AAD7YTR1-F1
#
_entry.id   AF-A0AAD7YTR1-F1
#
_cell.length_a   1.000
_cell.length_b   1.000
_cell.length_c   1.000
_cell.angle_alpha   90.00
_cell.angle_beta   90.00
_cell.angle_gamma   90.00
#
_symmetry.space_group_name_H-M   'P 1'
#
loop_
_entity.id
_entity.type
_entity.pdbx_description
1 polymer ?
#
loop_
_entity_poly.entity_id
_entity_poly.type
_entity_poly.pdbx_seq_one_letter_code
_entity_poly.pdbx_strand_id
1 'polypeptide(L)'
;MVNFYQGTSADTTPYDVLPSNSSREPTAPVAAIKFDKDAPYYDMTGDKFLIILNQHSFEDTKHFKHRPSPRNGTYKDEGRLRQVFHLLGFITFVFRNLKYKDIINCLTSIASLDHSRTSCICITILTHGDKGGKVFAADQPYKLSEVMDIFGKQATLINKPKLFFVQACRGGNMDSGHTVNLSTTCDSRLGAMTIYQSSETTCHYSIFEELMMVMEQEEAKTAAPSFNISNLLNLIKAWKNRWNAEDSDASLSQNKSFLTVPTHADTLVLCSTVEDFLSFRDGSGSWMIQALCNTIENNHQNENLLDMIIQMNRTVAYDKVTVLCKLKEMNKKKQMPETRFTLTKQLKF
;
A
#
# COMPACT_ATOMS: atom_id res chain seq x y z
N MET A 1 -27.79 -11.91 -55.14
CA MET A 1 -26.96 -13.13 -54.98
C MET A 1 -26.07 -12.94 -53.76
N VAL A 2 -26.05 -13.90 -52.82
CA VAL A 2 -25.01 -14.12 -51.77
C VAL A 2 -24.78 -12.93 -50.80
N ASN A 3 -25.34 -12.92 -49.58
CA ASN A 3 -24.85 -13.54 -48.32
C ASN A 3 -23.45 -13.03 -47.88
N PHE A 4 -23.09 -12.82 -46.62
CA PHE A 4 -23.71 -12.99 -45.29
C PHE A 4 -23.57 -11.65 -44.49
N TYR A 5 -23.80 -11.46 -43.17
CA TYR A 5 -24.07 -12.33 -42.00
C TYR A 5 -24.98 -11.59 -40.98
N GLN A 6 -25.03 -12.02 -39.71
CA GLN A 6 -25.87 -11.46 -38.64
C GLN A 6 -25.05 -10.62 -37.63
N GLY A 7 -25.70 -9.65 -36.99
CA GLY A 7 -25.23 -8.99 -35.77
C GLY A 7 -26.41 -8.73 -34.85
N THR A 8 -26.49 -9.44 -33.73
CA THR A 8 -27.63 -9.41 -32.80
C THR A 8 -27.23 -8.89 -31.43
N SER A 9 -28.15 -8.15 -30.79
CA SER A 9 -28.24 -7.84 -29.36
C SER A 9 -26.96 -7.35 -28.65
N ALA A 10 -26.90 -6.03 -28.38
CA ALA A 10 -25.99 -5.49 -27.37
C ALA A 10 -26.52 -5.85 -25.97
N ASP A 11 -25.97 -6.92 -25.39
CA ASP A 11 -26.38 -7.42 -24.08
C ASP A 11 -25.67 -6.65 -22.95
N THR A 12 -26.45 -5.98 -22.09
CA THR A 12 -25.93 -5.16 -20.98
C THR A 12 -25.84 -5.98 -19.70
N THR A 13 -24.65 -6.43 -19.32
CA THR A 13 -24.41 -7.14 -18.05
C THR A 13 -23.39 -6.41 -17.15
N PRO A 14 -23.78 -5.99 -15.93
CA PRO A 14 -22.83 -5.48 -14.95
C PRO A 14 -22.12 -6.63 -14.24
N TYR A 15 -20.79 -6.72 -14.38
CA TYR A 15 -19.98 -7.76 -13.74
C TYR A 15 -19.64 -7.45 -12.28
N ASP A 16 -20.66 -7.47 -11.41
CA ASP A 16 -20.48 -7.80 -9.99
C ASP A 16 -20.49 -9.33 -9.84
N VAL A 17 -19.32 -9.95 -10.00
CA VAL A 17 -19.13 -11.38 -9.74
C VAL A 17 -18.10 -11.56 -8.62
N LEU A 18 -18.62 -11.68 -7.40
CA LEU A 18 -17.90 -12.36 -6.32
C LEU A 18 -17.63 -13.81 -6.79
N PRO A 19 -16.41 -14.36 -6.58
CA PRO A 19 -16.13 -15.73 -6.98
C PRO A 19 -17.11 -16.69 -6.29
N SER A 20 -17.84 -17.45 -7.10
CA SER A 20 -18.74 -18.52 -6.66
C SER A 20 -17.99 -19.54 -5.80
N ASN A 21 -18.70 -20.15 -4.83
CA ASN A 21 -18.19 -21.20 -3.94
C ASN A 21 -17.29 -22.22 -4.66
N SER A 22 -15.98 -22.01 -4.57
CA SER A 22 -15.02 -23.12 -4.56
C SER A 22 -15.16 -23.76 -3.19
N SER A 23 -15.78 -24.94 -3.15
CA SER A 23 -15.85 -25.79 -1.97
C SER A 23 -14.46 -26.29 -1.62
N ARG A 24 -13.68 -25.48 -0.89
CA ARG A 24 -12.63 -26.01 -0.02
C ARG A 24 -13.33 -26.78 1.10
N GLU A 25 -12.90 -28.02 1.32
CA GLU A 25 -13.34 -28.79 2.48
C GLU A 25 -13.04 -28.04 3.78
N PRO A 26 -13.77 -28.31 4.89
CA PRO A 26 -13.48 -27.72 6.19
C PRO A 26 -12.04 -28.06 6.60
N THR A 27 -11.15 -27.07 6.49
CA THR A 27 -9.80 -27.19 7.04
C THR A 27 -9.94 -27.24 8.56
N ALA A 28 -9.49 -28.35 9.15
CA ALA A 28 -9.53 -28.63 10.58
C ALA A 28 -9.21 -27.41 11.48
N PRO A 29 -9.77 -27.35 12.71
CA PRO A 29 -9.70 -26.17 13.57
C PRO A 29 -8.28 -25.64 13.67
N VAL A 30 -8.09 -24.43 13.13
CA VAL A 30 -6.81 -23.72 13.12
C VAL A 30 -6.46 -23.41 14.57
N ALA A 31 -5.60 -24.26 15.14
CA ALA A 31 -5.16 -24.14 16.52
C ALA A 31 -4.66 -22.71 16.80
N ALA A 32 -5.07 -22.14 17.93
CA ALA A 32 -4.73 -20.77 18.29
C ALA A 32 -3.21 -20.52 18.15
N ILE A 33 -2.84 -19.48 17.39
CA ILE A 33 -1.44 -19.14 17.06
C ILE A 33 -0.64 -19.06 18.37
N LYS A 34 0.28 -20.00 18.56
CA LYS A 34 1.08 -20.07 19.79
C LYS A 34 2.20 -19.04 19.75
N PHE A 35 2.33 -18.29 20.84
CA PHE A 35 3.48 -17.42 21.04
C PHE A 35 4.73 -18.26 21.33
N ASP A 36 5.66 -18.24 20.38
CA ASP A 36 7.04 -18.71 20.57
C ASP A 36 7.96 -17.49 20.47
N LYS A 37 8.74 -17.20 21.51
CA LYS A 37 9.69 -16.06 21.53
C LYS A 37 10.97 -16.32 20.74
N ASP A 38 11.33 -17.59 20.52
CA ASP A 38 12.60 -18.00 19.91
C ASP A 38 12.42 -18.40 18.42
N ALA A 39 11.18 -18.43 17.93
CA ALA A 39 10.86 -18.67 16.52
C ALA A 39 11.51 -17.60 15.59
N PRO A 40 12.27 -18.01 14.56
CA PRO A 40 12.97 -17.07 13.67
C PRO A 40 12.04 -16.34 12.67
N TYR A 41 10.84 -16.86 12.44
CA TYR A 41 9.85 -16.31 11.51
C TYR A 41 8.52 -16.03 12.22
N TYR A 42 7.78 -15.03 11.75
CA TYR A 42 6.36 -14.90 12.10
C TYR A 42 5.54 -16.05 11.51
N ASP A 43 4.54 -16.52 12.25
CA ASP A 43 3.52 -17.41 11.71
C ASP A 43 2.59 -16.62 10.79
N MET A 44 2.66 -16.92 9.49
CA MET A 44 1.92 -16.26 8.42
C MET A 44 0.82 -17.15 7.82
N THR A 45 0.50 -18.27 8.49
CA THR A 45 -0.50 -19.26 8.04
C THR A 45 -1.95 -18.80 8.26
N GLY A 46 -2.18 -17.97 9.28
CA GLY A 46 -3.49 -17.37 9.57
C GLY A 46 -3.92 -16.30 8.55
N ASP A 47 -5.07 -15.68 8.81
CA ASP A 47 -5.66 -14.67 7.93
C ASP A 47 -4.80 -13.41 7.81
N LYS A 48 -4.67 -12.90 6.58
CA LYS A 48 -3.87 -11.71 6.25
C LYS A 48 -4.78 -10.61 5.71
N PHE A 49 -4.67 -9.39 6.23
CA PHE A 49 -5.55 -8.27 5.87
C PHE A 49 -4.78 -7.09 5.30
N LEU A 50 -5.20 -6.59 4.13
CA LEU A 50 -4.72 -5.35 3.54
C LEU A 50 -5.84 -4.30 3.63
N ILE A 51 -5.54 -3.16 4.25
CA ILE A 51 -6.44 -2.01 4.37
C ILE A 51 -5.83 -0.85 3.59
N ILE A 52 -6.44 -0.44 2.48
CA ILE A 52 -5.96 0.67 1.67
C ILE A 52 -6.81 1.92 1.97
N LEU A 53 -6.18 2.95 2.54
CA LEU A 53 -6.73 4.30 2.65
C LEU A 53 -6.25 5.12 1.44
N ASN A 54 -7.10 5.26 0.43
CA ASN A 54 -6.76 5.91 -0.84
C ASN A 54 -7.40 7.29 -0.97
N GLN A 55 -6.63 8.34 -0.73
CA GLN A 55 -7.07 9.73 -0.81
C GLN A 55 -6.74 10.28 -2.20
N HIS A 56 -7.77 10.46 -3.04
CA HIS A 56 -7.65 11.09 -4.34
C HIS A 56 -8.05 12.56 -4.29
N SER A 57 -9.23 12.85 -3.74
CA SER A 57 -9.85 14.17 -3.74
C SER A 57 -9.96 14.71 -2.32
N PHE A 58 -9.69 16.01 -2.17
CA PHE A 58 -9.69 16.70 -0.88
C PHE A 58 -10.78 17.78 -0.87
N GLU A 59 -11.33 18.04 0.31
CA GLU A 59 -12.28 19.11 0.58
C GLU A 59 -11.54 20.44 0.78
N ASP A 60 -12.21 21.55 0.51
CA ASP A 60 -11.69 22.87 0.87
C ASP A 60 -12.14 23.18 2.29
N THR A 61 -11.20 23.13 3.24
CA THR A 61 -11.49 23.31 4.68
C THR A 61 -10.44 24.20 5.32
N LYS A 62 -10.80 24.84 6.43
CA LYS A 62 -9.90 25.64 7.28
C LYS A 62 -8.67 24.90 7.81
N HIS A 63 -8.62 23.57 7.68
CA HIS A 63 -7.48 22.75 8.12
C HIS A 63 -6.36 22.69 7.07
N PHE A 64 -6.65 23.10 5.83
CA PHE A 64 -5.66 23.27 4.77
C PHE A 64 -5.44 24.76 4.51
N LYS A 65 -4.19 25.17 4.25
CA LYS A 65 -3.87 26.56 3.83
C LYS A 65 -4.46 26.85 2.44
N HIS A 66 -4.42 25.85 1.56
CA HIS A 66 -5.06 25.81 0.26
C HIS A 66 -5.55 24.38 0.03
N ARG A 67 -6.70 24.20 -0.62
CA ARG A 67 -7.23 22.88 -1.00
C ARG A 67 -6.14 22.02 -1.68
N PRO A 68 -5.79 20.83 -1.14
CA PRO A 68 -4.82 19.95 -1.78
C PRO A 68 -5.27 19.47 -3.16
N SER A 69 -4.34 19.36 -4.11
CA SER A 69 -4.65 18.98 -5.49
C SER A 69 -5.11 17.51 -5.62
N PRO A 70 -5.94 17.18 -6.62
CA PRO A 70 -6.32 15.79 -6.89
C PRO A 70 -5.10 14.88 -7.14
N ARG A 71 -5.10 13.68 -6.56
CA ARG A 71 -3.98 12.73 -6.64
C ARG A 71 -4.13 11.77 -7.83
N ASN A 72 -4.17 12.32 -9.04
CA ASN A 72 -4.21 11.59 -10.31
C ASN A 72 -3.19 10.44 -10.35
N GLY A 73 -3.63 9.24 -10.75
CA GLY A 73 -2.79 8.02 -10.77
C GLY A 73 -2.79 7.18 -9.49
N THR A 74 -3.33 7.68 -8.36
CA THR A 74 -3.40 6.88 -7.10
C THR A 74 -4.25 5.61 -7.21
N TYR A 75 -5.17 5.55 -8.18
CA TYR A 75 -5.94 4.34 -8.46
C TYR A 75 -5.13 3.25 -9.17
N LYS A 76 -4.01 3.59 -9.83
CA LYS A 76 -3.06 2.60 -10.38
C LYS A 76 -2.24 1.95 -9.26
N ASP A 77 -1.83 2.76 -8.28
CA ASP A 77 -1.19 2.27 -7.05
C ASP A 77 -2.13 1.34 -6.27
N GLU A 78 -3.39 1.75 -6.05
CA GLU A 78 -4.42 0.90 -5.44
C GLU A 78 -4.62 -0.43 -6.20
N GLY A 79 -4.70 -0.38 -7.53
CA GLY A 79 -4.87 -1.56 -8.37
C GLY A 79 -3.71 -2.56 -8.24
N ARG A 80 -2.46 -2.08 -8.29
CA ARG A 80 -1.27 -2.92 -8.15
C ARG A 80 -1.12 -3.50 -6.75
N LEU A 81 -1.41 -2.72 -5.71
CA LEU A 81 -1.46 -3.22 -4.33
C LEU A 81 -2.49 -4.34 -4.19
N ARG A 82 -3.73 -4.14 -4.65
CA ARG A 82 -4.78 -5.17 -4.64
C ARG A 82 -4.34 -6.44 -5.36
N GLN A 83 -3.75 -6.31 -6.55
CA GLN A 83 -3.27 -7.44 -7.34
C GLN A 83 -2.21 -8.25 -6.58
N VAL A 84 -1.12 -7.60 -6.17
CA VAL A 84 0.02 -8.29 -5.57
C VAL A 84 -0.33 -8.86 -4.19
N PHE A 85 -1.04 -8.12 -3.34
CA PHE A 85 -1.45 -8.63 -2.04
C PHE A 85 -2.51 -9.74 -2.13
N HIS A 86 -3.34 -9.76 -3.18
CA HIS A 86 -4.23 -10.89 -3.44
C HIS A 86 -3.44 -12.17 -3.79
N LEU A 87 -2.36 -12.07 -4.57
CA LEU A 87 -1.45 -13.19 -4.83
C LEU A 87 -0.81 -13.72 -3.53
N LEU A 88 -0.48 -12.83 -2.59
CA LEU A 88 -0.02 -13.18 -1.24
C LEU A 88 -1.12 -13.70 -0.29
N GLY A 89 -2.36 -13.90 -0.78
CA GLY A 89 -3.48 -14.39 0.02
C GLY A 89 -4.07 -13.38 1.02
N PHE A 90 -3.82 -12.07 0.85
CA PHE A 90 -4.43 -11.05 1.69
C PHE A 90 -5.88 -10.74 1.26
N ILE A 91 -6.74 -10.60 2.25
CA ILE A 91 -8.10 -10.08 2.10
C ILE A 91 -7.99 -8.55 2.08
N THR A 92 -8.34 -7.94 0.94
CA THR A 92 -8.12 -6.50 0.72
C THR A 92 -9.40 -5.69 0.86
N PHE A 93 -9.34 -4.62 1.65
CA PHE A 93 -10.39 -3.62 1.82
C PHE A 93 -9.88 -2.24 1.40
N VAL A 94 -10.71 -1.50 0.68
CA VAL A 94 -10.36 -0.19 0.13
C VAL A 94 -11.33 0.87 0.65
N PHE A 95 -10.78 1.96 1.17
CA PHE A 95 -11.53 3.12 1.62
C PHE A 95 -11.01 4.35 0.90
N ARG A 96 -11.87 4.98 0.09
CA ARG A 96 -11.51 6.13 -0.76
C ARG A 96 -12.04 7.42 -0.17
N ASN A 97 -11.25 8.49 -0.25
CA ASN A 97 -11.66 9.86 0.09
C ASN A 97 -12.31 10.02 1.49
N LEU A 98 -11.88 9.24 2.50
CA LEU A 98 -12.44 9.33 3.85
C LEU A 98 -11.97 10.59 4.57
N LYS A 99 -12.89 11.22 5.31
CA LYS A 99 -12.59 12.25 6.31
C LYS A 99 -11.86 11.63 7.51
N TYR A 100 -11.11 12.44 8.27
CA TYR A 100 -10.30 12.00 9.40
C TYR A 100 -11.12 11.24 10.45
N LYS A 101 -12.28 11.78 10.83
CA LYS A 101 -13.19 11.10 11.78
C LYS A 101 -13.62 9.72 11.25
N ASP A 102 -13.87 9.60 9.96
CA ASP A 102 -14.27 8.34 9.32
C ASP A 102 -13.11 7.35 9.23
N ILE A 103 -11.87 7.81 9.00
CA ILE A 103 -10.65 6.99 9.08
C ILE A 103 -10.50 6.41 10.48
N ILE A 104 -10.55 7.25 11.52
CA ILE A 104 -10.39 6.82 12.91
C ILE A 104 -11.50 5.86 13.32
N ASN A 105 -12.76 6.17 13.02
CA ASN A 105 -13.90 5.28 13.28
C ASN A 105 -13.76 3.93 12.56
N CYS A 106 -13.41 3.95 11.27
CA CYS A 106 -13.23 2.75 10.45
C CYS A 106 -12.11 1.86 11.01
N LEU A 107 -10.92 2.43 11.23
CA LEU A 107 -9.79 1.66 11.75
C LEU A 107 -9.99 1.18 13.18
N THR A 108 -10.64 1.96 14.04
CA THR A 108 -11.00 1.54 15.41
C THR A 108 -12.02 0.40 15.39
N SER A 109 -12.90 0.38 14.38
CA SER A 109 -13.84 -0.73 14.13
C SER A 109 -13.20 -1.92 13.42
N ILE A 110 -11.95 -1.82 12.93
CA ILE A 110 -11.19 -2.92 12.32
C ILE A 110 -10.16 -3.52 13.30
N ALA A 111 -9.54 -2.70 14.15
CA ALA A 111 -9.24 -3.11 15.52
C ALA A 111 -10.57 -3.35 16.27
N SER A 112 -10.57 -3.68 17.57
CA SER A 112 -11.74 -4.19 18.32
C SER A 112 -12.29 -5.54 17.83
N LEU A 113 -12.08 -5.90 16.57
CA LEU A 113 -12.28 -7.23 15.99
C LEU A 113 -11.28 -8.24 16.60
N ASP A 114 -11.69 -9.50 16.72
CA ASP A 114 -10.89 -10.60 17.25
C ASP A 114 -9.87 -11.14 16.22
N HIS A 115 -8.68 -10.57 16.25
CA HIS A 115 -7.57 -10.99 15.40
C HIS A 115 -6.92 -12.32 15.81
N SER A 116 -7.51 -13.17 16.65
CA SER A 116 -6.91 -14.44 17.07
C SER A 116 -6.46 -15.31 15.89
N ARG A 117 -7.29 -15.41 14.83
CA ARG A 117 -6.96 -16.10 13.56
C ARG A 117 -6.14 -15.26 12.56
N THR A 118 -5.95 -13.96 12.80
CA THR A 118 -5.13 -13.08 11.96
C THR A 118 -3.65 -13.35 12.18
N SER A 119 -2.87 -13.48 11.11
CA SER A 119 -1.40 -13.54 11.14
C SER A 119 -0.77 -12.17 10.87
N CYS A 120 -1.30 -11.37 9.94
CA CYS A 120 -0.74 -10.08 9.56
C CYS A 120 -1.81 -9.03 9.24
N ILE A 121 -1.57 -7.78 9.64
CA ILE A 121 -2.29 -6.60 9.16
C ILE A 121 -1.33 -5.68 8.42
N CYS A 122 -1.68 -5.34 7.19
CA CYS A 122 -1.04 -4.30 6.38
C CYS A 122 -2.01 -3.14 6.16
N ILE A 123 -1.57 -1.91 6.45
CA ILE A 123 -2.33 -0.68 6.25
C ILE A 123 -1.54 0.18 5.27
N THR A 124 -2.07 0.36 4.07
CA THR A 124 -1.46 1.21 3.05
C THR A 124 -2.18 2.55 2.99
N ILE A 125 -1.44 3.65 3.13
CA ILE A 125 -1.98 5.02 3.13
C ILE A 125 -1.43 5.74 1.89
N LEU A 126 -2.31 6.00 0.92
CA LEU A 126 -1.99 6.70 -0.32
C LEU A 126 -2.59 8.12 -0.24
N THR A 127 -1.79 9.13 0.06
CA THR A 127 -2.32 10.48 0.32
C THR A 127 -1.28 11.59 0.08
N HIS A 128 -1.66 12.84 0.32
CA HIS A 128 -0.74 13.96 0.49
C HIS A 128 -0.19 13.97 1.91
N GLY A 129 0.98 14.57 2.08
CA GLY A 129 1.58 14.77 3.39
C GLY A 129 2.38 16.06 3.43
N ASP A 130 2.79 16.43 4.63
CA ASP A 130 3.43 17.71 4.94
C ASP A 130 4.61 17.49 5.91
N LYS A 131 5.36 18.56 6.18
CA LYS A 131 6.48 18.58 7.13
C LYS A 131 6.10 18.01 8.50
N GLY A 132 7.07 17.31 9.11
CA GLY A 132 6.86 16.61 10.38
C GLY A 132 5.98 15.36 10.27
N GLY A 133 5.89 14.75 9.08
CA GLY A 133 5.29 13.43 8.88
C GLY A 133 3.77 13.35 9.04
N LYS A 134 3.05 14.47 8.85
CA LYS A 134 1.59 14.45 8.77
C LYS A 134 1.11 13.87 7.45
N VAL A 135 0.02 13.11 7.50
CA VAL A 135 -0.67 12.53 6.36
C VAL A 135 -2.09 13.11 6.28
N PHE A 136 -2.65 13.26 5.09
CA PHE A 136 -3.93 13.95 4.91
C PHE A 136 -5.10 12.96 4.83
N ALA A 137 -6.19 13.28 5.52
CA ALA A 137 -7.53 12.77 5.19
C ALA A 137 -8.16 13.69 4.13
N ALA A 138 -9.37 13.38 3.66
CA ALA A 138 -10.07 14.24 2.70
C ALA A 138 -10.33 15.66 3.25
N ASP A 139 -10.54 15.81 4.55
CA ASP A 139 -10.94 17.07 5.22
C ASP A 139 -9.81 17.76 6.01
N GLN A 140 -8.81 17.04 6.51
CA GLN A 140 -7.73 17.61 7.34
C GLN A 140 -6.46 16.76 7.43
N PRO A 141 -5.29 17.34 7.79
CA PRO A 141 -4.08 16.61 8.16
C PRO A 141 -4.18 15.93 9.54
N TYR A 142 -3.59 14.74 9.69
CA TYR A 142 -3.46 14.00 10.97
C TYR A 142 -2.07 13.37 11.12
N LYS A 143 -1.70 12.92 12.33
CA LYS A 143 -0.42 12.24 12.56
C LYS A 143 -0.55 10.75 12.25
N LEU A 144 0.45 10.18 11.58
CA LEU A 144 0.53 8.74 11.34
C LEU A 144 0.47 7.90 12.64
N SER A 145 1.02 8.42 13.74
CA SER A 145 0.99 7.75 15.05
C SER A 145 -0.43 7.46 15.53
N GLU A 146 -1.40 8.33 15.28
CA GLU A 146 -2.79 8.14 15.70
C GLU A 146 -3.42 6.89 15.08
N VAL A 147 -3.01 6.55 13.85
CA VAL A 147 -3.43 5.33 13.14
C VAL A 147 -2.65 4.11 13.61
N MET A 148 -1.37 4.25 13.96
CA MET A 148 -0.55 3.16 14.49
C MET A 148 -1.01 2.72 15.88
N ASP A 149 -1.32 3.68 16.75
CA ASP A 149 -1.71 3.47 18.15
C ASP A 149 -3.02 2.69 18.29
N ILE A 150 -3.90 2.72 17.28
CA ILE A 150 -5.13 1.91 17.23
C ILE A 150 -4.81 0.42 17.23
N PHE A 151 -3.84 0.00 16.41
CA PHE A 151 -3.48 -1.42 16.26
C PHE A 151 -2.44 -1.90 17.29
N GLY A 152 -1.57 -1.01 17.78
CA GLY A 152 -0.61 -1.34 18.84
C GLY A 152 -1.26 -1.70 20.18
N LYS A 153 -2.49 -1.24 20.44
CA LYS A 153 -3.24 -1.51 21.68
C LYS A 153 -4.06 -2.81 21.65
N GLN A 154 -4.13 -3.51 20.51
CA GLN A 154 -5.01 -4.66 20.34
C GLN A 154 -4.34 -5.98 20.76
N ALA A 155 -4.85 -6.58 21.84
CA ALA A 155 -4.25 -7.76 22.48
C ALA A 155 -4.13 -8.98 21.54
N THR A 156 -5.09 -9.18 20.65
CA THR A 156 -5.11 -10.29 19.68
C THR A 156 -4.15 -10.10 18.49
N LEU A 157 -3.48 -8.92 18.41
CA LEU A 157 -2.42 -8.57 17.44
C LEU A 157 -1.01 -8.50 18.05
N ILE A 158 -0.83 -8.96 19.29
CA ILE A 158 0.50 -9.17 19.89
C ILE A 158 1.24 -10.27 19.10
N ASN A 159 2.56 -10.12 18.91
CA ASN A 159 3.43 -11.06 18.17
C ASN A 159 3.04 -11.27 16.69
N LYS A 160 2.25 -10.35 16.13
CA LYS A 160 1.78 -10.38 14.73
C LYS A 160 2.22 -9.12 13.99
N PRO A 161 2.81 -9.22 12.79
CA PRO A 161 3.31 -8.06 12.05
C PRO A 161 2.20 -7.07 11.69
N LYS A 162 2.44 -5.81 12.07
CA LYS A 162 1.62 -4.63 11.80
C LYS A 162 2.40 -3.74 10.81
N LEU A 163 2.08 -3.85 9.53
CA LEU A 163 2.79 -3.20 8.44
C LEU A 163 2.06 -1.91 8.04
N PHE A 164 2.78 -0.79 7.91
CA PHE A 164 2.25 0.50 7.46
C PHE A 164 3.03 0.99 6.25
N PHE A 165 2.40 0.99 5.08
CA PHE A 165 3.02 1.45 3.83
C PHE A 165 2.47 2.83 3.49
N VAL A 166 3.30 3.87 3.54
CA VAL A 166 2.87 5.26 3.51
C VAL A 166 3.43 5.95 2.27
N GLN A 167 2.57 6.14 1.27
CA GLN A 167 2.85 6.91 0.08
C GLN A 167 2.34 8.35 0.27
N ALA A 168 3.24 9.21 0.74
CA ALA A 168 3.00 10.64 0.96
C ALA A 168 4.32 11.42 0.87
N CYS A 169 4.24 12.72 0.55
CA CYS A 169 5.37 13.63 0.79
C CYS A 169 5.58 13.82 2.29
N ARG A 170 6.82 14.10 2.72
CA ARG A 170 7.15 14.41 4.13
C ARG A 170 7.73 15.80 4.32
N GLY A 171 7.74 16.59 3.26
CA GLY A 171 8.05 18.01 3.20
C GLY A 171 8.13 18.45 1.75
N GLY A 172 8.79 19.59 1.50
CA GLY A 172 8.88 20.22 0.18
C GLY A 172 10.25 20.10 -0.50
N ASN A 173 11.23 19.43 0.11
CA ASN A 173 12.59 19.38 -0.43
C ASN A 173 12.67 18.44 -1.63
N MET A 174 13.44 18.83 -2.64
CA MET A 174 13.78 17.99 -3.80
C MET A 174 15.20 17.47 -3.65
N ASP A 175 15.36 16.15 -3.61
CA ASP A 175 16.68 15.53 -3.66
C ASP A 175 17.26 15.68 -5.07
N SER A 176 18.42 16.32 -5.17
CA SER A 176 19.12 16.52 -6.44
C SER A 176 20.13 15.41 -6.73
N GLY A 177 20.31 14.48 -5.80
CA GLY A 177 21.29 13.40 -5.85
C GLY A 177 22.73 13.89 -5.75
N HIS A 178 23.66 12.93 -5.76
CA HIS A 178 25.08 13.16 -5.90
C HIS A 178 25.59 12.39 -7.12
N THR A 179 26.47 13.00 -7.92
CA THR A 179 27.15 12.31 -9.02
C THR A 179 28.32 11.51 -8.47
N VAL A 180 28.37 10.21 -8.78
CA VAL A 180 29.45 9.30 -8.40
C VAL A 180 30.06 8.69 -9.65
N ASN A 181 31.38 8.47 -9.63
CA ASN A 181 32.06 7.74 -10.71
C ASN A 181 31.76 6.25 -10.57
N LEU A 182 31.28 5.62 -11.66
CA LEU A 182 31.12 4.18 -11.70
C LEU A 182 32.49 3.51 -11.79
N SER A 183 32.73 2.49 -10.97
CA SER A 183 33.89 1.61 -11.14
C SER A 183 33.72 0.81 -12.44
N THR A 184 34.54 1.10 -13.45
CA THR A 184 34.63 0.27 -14.66
C THR A 184 35.24 -1.08 -14.30
N THR A 185 34.39 -2.06 -13.94
CA THR A 185 34.78 -3.47 -13.98
C THR A 185 34.90 -3.89 -15.43
N CYS A 186 36.13 -3.92 -15.94
CA CYS A 186 36.47 -4.51 -17.22
C CYS A 186 36.40 -6.04 -17.16
N ASP A 187 35.19 -6.60 -17.10
CA ASP A 187 35.01 -8.03 -17.41
C ASP A 187 34.98 -8.21 -18.94
N SER A 188 36.11 -8.66 -19.48
CA SER A 188 36.30 -8.90 -20.92
C SER A 188 35.57 -10.14 -21.45
N ARG A 189 34.62 -10.72 -20.70
CA ARG A 189 33.82 -11.89 -21.11
C ARG A 189 32.30 -11.71 -21.08
N LEU A 190 31.77 -10.52 -20.79
CA LEU A 190 30.36 -10.20 -21.00
C LEU A 190 30.22 -9.11 -22.08
N GLY A 191 29.73 -9.51 -23.25
CA GLY A 191 29.67 -8.67 -24.43
C GLY A 191 28.71 -7.48 -24.28
N ALA A 192 29.16 -6.31 -24.73
CA ALA A 192 28.33 -5.15 -25.06
C ALA A 192 27.28 -4.73 -24.01
N MET A 193 27.73 -4.32 -22.81
CA MET A 193 26.93 -3.38 -22.03
C MET A 193 26.85 -2.05 -22.80
N THR A 194 25.73 -1.83 -23.50
CA THR A 194 25.50 -0.61 -24.27
C THR A 194 25.58 0.60 -23.35
N ILE A 195 26.65 1.39 -23.50
CA ILE A 195 26.72 2.71 -22.89
C ILE A 195 25.56 3.51 -23.46
N TYR A 196 24.58 3.85 -22.62
CA TYR A 196 23.58 4.85 -22.92
C TYR A 196 24.28 6.22 -22.98
N GLN A 197 24.96 6.49 -24.10
CA GLN A 197 25.22 7.86 -24.51
C GLN A 197 23.86 8.54 -24.60
N SER A 198 23.73 9.68 -23.94
CA SER A 198 22.53 10.50 -24.01
C SER A 198 22.40 11.07 -25.42
N SER A 199 21.78 10.31 -26.33
CA SER A 199 21.26 10.88 -27.56
C SER A 199 20.18 11.90 -27.19
N GLU A 200 20.33 13.11 -27.72
CA GLU A 200 19.38 14.19 -27.54
C GLU A 200 18.06 13.81 -28.23
N THR A 201 17.17 13.18 -27.48
CA THR A 201 15.82 12.86 -27.94
C THR A 201 15.04 14.15 -28.01
N THR A 202 14.97 14.71 -29.23
CA THR A 202 14.22 15.91 -29.55
C THR A 202 12.75 15.64 -29.25
N CYS A 203 12.29 16.09 -28.08
CA CYS A 203 10.98 15.72 -27.54
C CYS A 203 9.88 16.52 -28.24
N HIS A 204 9.45 16.04 -29.40
CA HIS A 204 8.32 16.56 -30.14
C HIS A 204 7.01 16.02 -29.55
N TYR A 205 6.52 16.67 -28.50
CA TYR A 205 5.10 16.61 -28.17
C TYR A 205 4.53 18.00 -27.89
N SER A 206 3.41 18.29 -28.52
CA SER A 206 2.81 19.61 -28.61
C SER A 206 2.05 19.99 -27.34
N ILE A 207 2.25 21.25 -26.92
CA ILE A 207 1.46 21.98 -25.90
C ILE A 207 1.63 21.42 -24.48
N PHE A 208 2.01 22.31 -23.55
CA PHE A 208 2.12 22.01 -22.13
C PHE A 208 2.05 23.35 -21.40
N GLU A 209 0.83 23.75 -21.04
CA GLU A 209 0.44 24.85 -20.14
C GLU A 209 -0.55 24.30 -19.08
N GLU A 210 -0.48 22.98 -18.82
CA GLU A 210 -1.38 22.26 -17.88
C GLU A 210 -0.55 21.57 -16.80
N LEU A 211 0.06 22.36 -15.91
CA LEU A 211 0.58 21.83 -14.64
C LEU A 211 -0.09 22.44 -13.39
N MET A 212 -0.97 23.43 -13.56
CA MET A 212 -1.87 23.95 -12.51
C MET A 212 -3.16 24.51 -13.11
N MET A 213 -4.31 24.18 -12.48
CA MET A 213 -5.67 24.76 -12.63
C MET A 213 -6.58 24.34 -13.82
N VAL A 214 -7.54 23.43 -13.51
CA VAL A 214 -8.96 23.29 -14.00
C VAL A 214 -9.19 23.19 -15.54
N MET A 215 -9.82 22.15 -16.11
CA MET A 215 -11.24 21.69 -16.07
C MET A 215 -11.27 20.16 -16.36
N GLU A 216 -12.11 19.25 -15.85
CA GLU A 216 -13.58 19.12 -15.64
C GLU A 216 -14.40 18.60 -16.87
N GLN A 217 -15.16 17.51 -16.65
CA GLN A 217 -16.00 16.70 -17.57
C GLN A 217 -15.25 15.72 -18.52
N GLU A 218 -15.63 14.44 -18.69
CA GLU A 218 -16.76 13.65 -18.16
C GLU A 218 -16.30 12.32 -17.50
N GLU A 219 -16.44 12.19 -16.18
CA GLU A 219 -16.95 10.95 -15.55
C GLU A 219 -17.56 11.20 -14.15
N ALA A 220 -18.02 12.44 -13.90
CA ALA A 220 -18.65 12.85 -12.65
C ALA A 220 -20.14 12.45 -12.60
N LYS A 221 -20.44 11.15 -12.76
CA LYS A 221 -21.82 10.59 -12.67
C LYS A 221 -21.95 9.36 -11.78
N THR A 222 -21.17 9.29 -10.70
CA THR A 222 -21.65 8.68 -9.44
C THR A 222 -21.34 9.61 -8.27
N ALA A 223 -22.35 9.88 -7.44
CA ALA A 223 -22.26 10.84 -6.36
C ALA A 223 -21.24 10.41 -5.29
N ALA A 224 -20.72 11.38 -4.53
CA ALA A 224 -19.87 11.11 -3.39
C ALA A 224 -20.57 10.16 -2.40
N PRO A 225 -19.98 9.00 -2.07
CA PRO A 225 -20.42 8.26 -0.90
C PRO A 225 -19.90 9.00 0.33
N SER A 226 -20.85 9.58 1.07
CA SER A 226 -20.80 9.58 2.54
C SER A 226 -20.16 8.29 3.06
N PHE A 227 -19.34 8.37 4.12
CA PHE A 227 -18.79 7.26 4.91
C PHE A 227 -19.14 5.87 4.34
N ASN A 228 -18.21 5.20 3.66
CA ASN A 228 -18.49 3.96 2.90
C ASN A 228 -18.78 2.77 3.85
N ILE A 229 -19.97 2.84 4.46
CA ILE A 229 -20.58 1.87 5.37
C ILE A 229 -20.63 0.52 4.68
N SER A 230 -20.95 0.45 3.38
CA SER A 230 -20.93 -0.79 2.61
C SER A 230 -19.59 -1.52 2.70
N ASN A 231 -18.45 -0.86 2.52
CA ASN A 231 -17.14 -1.52 2.61
C ASN A 231 -16.81 -1.96 4.04
N LEU A 232 -17.13 -1.15 5.06
CA LEU A 232 -16.91 -1.51 6.47
C LEU A 232 -17.87 -2.61 6.95
N LEU A 233 -19.13 -2.59 6.56
CA LEU A 233 -20.10 -3.65 6.86
C LEU A 233 -19.77 -4.93 6.11
N ASN A 234 -19.33 -4.86 4.86
CA ASN A 234 -18.86 -6.03 4.11
C ASN A 234 -17.63 -6.63 4.76
N LEU A 235 -16.69 -5.81 5.26
CA LEU A 235 -15.56 -6.25 6.08
C LEU A 235 -16.05 -6.95 7.34
N ILE A 236 -16.85 -6.28 8.17
CA ILE A 236 -17.35 -6.83 9.44
C ILE A 236 -18.17 -8.11 9.21
N LYS A 237 -18.97 -8.18 8.14
CA LYS A 237 -19.77 -9.36 7.77
C LYS A 237 -18.90 -10.51 7.29
N ALA A 238 -17.98 -10.28 6.36
CA ALA A 238 -17.06 -11.30 5.86
C ALA A 238 -16.17 -11.85 6.99
N TRP A 239 -15.79 -10.98 7.93
CA TRP A 239 -14.96 -11.32 9.06
C TRP A 239 -15.75 -12.07 10.16
N LYS A 240 -16.99 -11.66 10.50
CA LYS A 240 -17.89 -12.43 11.37
C LYS A 240 -18.26 -13.81 10.81
N ASN A 241 -18.51 -13.90 9.50
CA ASN A 241 -18.84 -15.17 8.85
C ASN A 241 -17.72 -16.21 8.96
N ARG A 242 -16.46 -15.79 9.11
CA ARG A 242 -15.31 -16.68 9.33
C ARG A 242 -15.20 -17.21 10.76
N TRP A 243 -15.87 -16.56 11.71
CA TRP A 243 -15.87 -16.97 13.12
C TRP A 243 -16.97 -18.00 13.43
N ASN A 244 -18.10 -17.94 12.71
CA ASN A 244 -19.22 -18.88 12.89
C ASN A 244 -18.95 -20.30 12.35
N ALA A 245 -17.71 -20.63 12.02
CA ALA A 245 -17.26 -21.96 11.64
C ALA A 245 -16.26 -22.46 12.69
N GLU A 246 -16.66 -23.52 13.41
CA GLU A 246 -15.87 -24.27 14.40
C GLU A 246 -15.67 -23.61 15.79
N ASP A 247 -16.70 -23.71 16.63
CA ASP A 247 -16.48 -23.84 18.08
C ASP A 247 -16.23 -25.32 18.41
N SER A 248 -14.99 -25.65 18.78
CA SER A 248 -14.69 -26.90 19.50
C SER A 248 -13.77 -26.59 20.67
N ASP A 249 -14.35 -26.58 21.87
CA ASP A 249 -13.66 -26.23 23.11
C ASP A 249 -12.65 -27.32 23.52
N ALA A 250 -11.45 -26.89 23.92
CA ALA A 250 -10.36 -27.78 24.30
C ALA A 250 -9.53 -27.14 25.44
N SER A 251 -10.10 -27.16 26.64
CA SER A 251 -9.42 -26.72 27.85
C SER A 251 -8.20 -27.59 28.17
N LEU A 252 -7.00 -27.03 28.00
CA LEU A 252 -5.75 -27.63 28.49
C LEU A 252 -5.07 -26.69 29.48
N SER A 253 -5.09 -27.08 30.76
CA SER A 253 -4.35 -26.43 31.82
C SER A 253 -2.84 -26.66 31.64
N GLN A 254 -2.10 -25.60 31.31
CA GLN A 254 -0.65 -25.59 31.32
C GLN A 254 -0.12 -24.47 32.22
N ASN A 255 1.00 -24.72 32.89
CA ASN A 255 1.69 -23.74 33.73
C ASN A 255 2.01 -22.49 32.91
N LYS A 256 1.26 -21.40 33.14
CA LYS A 256 1.49 -20.12 32.48
C LYS A 256 2.74 -19.45 33.07
N SER A 257 3.87 -19.60 32.39
CA SER A 257 4.92 -18.58 32.44
C SER A 257 4.39 -17.31 31.77
N PHE A 258 4.46 -16.19 32.49
CA PHE A 258 4.01 -14.89 31.96
C PHE A 258 5.21 -14.15 31.36
N LEU A 259 5.03 -13.63 30.13
CA LEU A 259 5.98 -12.72 29.49
C LEU A 259 5.28 -11.42 29.14
N THR A 260 5.86 -10.30 29.58
CA THR A 260 5.43 -8.97 29.17
C THR A 260 6.20 -8.56 27.91
N VAL A 261 5.49 -8.09 26.88
CA VAL A 261 6.08 -7.62 25.62
C VAL A 261 5.78 -6.12 25.41
N PRO A 262 6.63 -5.37 24.68
CA PRO A 262 6.39 -3.95 24.42
C PRO A 262 5.15 -3.71 23.56
N THR A 263 4.30 -2.74 23.93
CA THR A 263 3.06 -2.37 23.21
C THR A 263 3.28 -2.06 21.72
N HIS A 264 4.45 -1.51 21.36
CA HIS A 264 4.78 -1.10 20.00
C HIS A 264 5.73 -2.07 19.27
N ALA A 265 5.80 -3.33 19.73
CA ALA A 265 6.53 -4.39 19.04
C ALA A 265 5.85 -4.80 17.72
N ASP A 266 6.58 -5.53 16.89
CA ASP A 266 6.11 -6.16 15.65
C ASP A 266 5.48 -5.17 14.65
N THR A 267 6.01 -3.95 14.59
CA THR A 267 5.51 -2.89 13.71
C THR A 267 6.56 -2.52 12.68
N LEU A 268 6.17 -2.33 11.42
CA LEU A 268 7.03 -1.80 10.36
C LEU A 268 6.34 -0.63 9.67
N VAL A 269 7.07 0.45 9.43
CA VAL A 269 6.60 1.61 8.68
C VAL A 269 7.55 1.87 7.53
N LEU A 270 7.06 1.72 6.31
CA LEU A 270 7.73 2.05 5.06
C LEU A 270 7.14 3.35 4.52
N CYS A 271 7.92 4.43 4.56
CA CYS A 271 7.59 5.72 3.99
C CYS A 271 8.16 5.83 2.57
N SER A 272 7.40 6.41 1.65
CA SER A 272 7.82 6.59 0.25
C SER A 272 9.05 7.47 0.06
N THR A 273 9.39 8.29 1.05
CA THR A 273 10.53 9.20 1.03
C THR A 273 11.05 9.43 2.45
N VAL A 274 12.31 9.85 2.57
CA VAL A 274 12.95 10.35 3.80
C VAL A 274 12.27 11.64 4.30
N GLU A 275 12.50 12.02 5.56
CA GLU A 275 11.88 13.21 6.16
C GLU A 275 12.22 14.52 5.43
N ASP A 276 11.27 15.46 5.39
CA ASP A 276 11.30 16.73 4.66
C ASP A 276 11.32 16.67 3.11
N PHE A 277 11.45 15.50 2.49
CA PHE A 277 11.48 15.38 1.02
C PHE A 277 10.12 15.11 0.36
N LEU A 278 10.05 15.42 -0.94
CA LEU A 278 8.95 15.06 -1.84
C LEU A 278 8.96 13.56 -2.18
N SER A 279 7.84 13.08 -2.71
CA SER A 279 7.71 11.75 -3.30
C SER A 279 7.02 11.85 -4.66
N PHE A 280 7.54 11.13 -5.66
CA PHE A 280 7.14 11.26 -7.05
C PHE A 280 6.24 10.13 -7.54
N ARG A 281 5.51 10.47 -8.60
CA ARG A 281 4.57 9.62 -9.33
C ARG A 281 4.56 10.05 -10.79
N ASP A 282 4.42 9.07 -11.66
CA ASP A 282 4.27 9.25 -13.10
C ASP A 282 2.91 8.72 -13.57
N GLY A 283 2.72 8.62 -14.89
CA GLY A 283 1.50 8.11 -15.50
C GLY A 283 1.16 6.65 -15.15
N SER A 284 2.09 5.88 -14.61
CA SER A 284 1.91 4.47 -14.22
C SER A 284 1.62 4.29 -12.73
N GLY A 285 2.06 5.21 -11.87
CA GLY A 285 1.86 5.15 -10.43
C GLY A 285 3.01 5.82 -9.65
N SER A 286 2.96 5.77 -8.32
CA SER A 286 4.04 6.27 -7.47
C SER A 286 5.24 5.34 -7.50
N TRP A 287 6.45 5.92 -7.53
CA TRP A 287 7.66 5.12 -7.74
C TRP A 287 7.87 4.05 -6.65
N MET A 288 7.57 4.38 -5.39
CA MET A 288 7.70 3.43 -4.29
C MET A 288 6.68 2.31 -4.37
N ILE A 289 5.39 2.60 -4.60
CA ILE A 289 4.36 1.54 -4.66
C ILE A 289 4.56 0.63 -5.87
N GLN A 290 4.87 1.19 -7.04
CA GLN A 290 5.13 0.39 -8.24
C GLN A 290 6.38 -0.48 -8.09
N ALA A 291 7.49 0.07 -7.57
CA ALA A 291 8.69 -0.73 -7.29
C ALA A 291 8.42 -1.82 -6.25
N LEU A 292 7.76 -1.49 -5.14
CA LEU A 292 7.42 -2.43 -4.07
C LEU A 292 6.55 -3.59 -4.57
N CYS A 293 5.51 -3.29 -5.35
CA CYS A 293 4.65 -4.31 -5.94
C CYS A 293 5.45 -5.22 -6.87
N ASN A 294 6.27 -4.67 -7.77
CA ASN A 294 7.12 -5.45 -8.67
C ASN A 294 8.12 -6.34 -7.91
N THR A 295 8.78 -5.81 -6.88
CA THR A 295 9.78 -6.57 -6.11
C THR A 295 9.13 -7.69 -5.30
N ILE A 296 7.97 -7.45 -4.68
CA ILE A 296 7.21 -8.48 -3.97
C ILE A 296 6.74 -9.57 -4.94
N GLU A 297 6.09 -9.18 -6.04
CA GLU A 297 5.54 -10.11 -7.05
C GLU A 297 6.60 -11.09 -7.56
N ASN A 298 7.84 -10.62 -7.77
CA ASN A 298 8.95 -11.44 -8.26
C ASN A 298 9.68 -12.27 -7.18
N ASN A 299 9.75 -11.84 -5.92
CA ASN A 299 10.68 -12.43 -4.93
C ASN A 299 10.03 -13.05 -3.67
N HIS A 300 8.73 -12.83 -3.44
CA HIS A 300 8.04 -13.21 -2.19
C HIS A 300 8.13 -14.70 -1.79
N GLN A 301 8.36 -15.60 -2.75
CA GLN A 301 8.47 -17.04 -2.50
C GLN A 301 9.79 -17.43 -1.81
N ASN A 302 10.84 -16.63 -1.99
CA ASN A 302 12.20 -16.97 -1.56
C ASN A 302 12.73 -16.02 -0.47
N GLU A 303 12.41 -14.74 -0.56
CA GLU A 303 12.98 -13.68 0.27
C GLU A 303 12.07 -13.25 1.43
N ASN A 304 12.67 -12.63 2.45
CA ASN A 304 11.90 -11.95 3.50
C ASN A 304 11.57 -10.50 3.09
N LEU A 305 10.60 -9.90 3.78
CA LEU A 305 10.13 -8.55 3.49
C LEU A 305 11.22 -7.47 3.59
N LEU A 306 12.21 -7.60 4.47
CA LEU A 306 13.26 -6.59 4.60
C LEU A 306 14.23 -6.62 3.42
N ASP A 307 14.59 -7.80 2.93
CA ASP A 307 15.42 -7.95 1.71
C ASP A 307 14.68 -7.42 0.47
N MET A 308 13.39 -7.71 0.35
CA MET A 308 12.53 -7.14 -0.70
C MET A 308 12.40 -5.61 -0.58
N ILE A 309 12.37 -5.04 0.63
CA ILE A 309 12.40 -3.58 0.82
C ILE A 309 13.75 -2.99 0.40
N ILE A 310 14.88 -3.69 0.65
CA ILE A 310 16.21 -3.26 0.20
C ILE A 310 16.29 -3.27 -1.34
N GLN A 311 15.75 -4.30 -2.00
CA GLN A 311 15.66 -4.34 -3.47
C GLN A 311 14.77 -3.22 -4.04
N MET A 312 13.61 -2.97 -3.42
CA MET A 312 12.73 -1.86 -3.81
C MET A 312 13.44 -0.50 -3.65
N ASN A 313 14.13 -0.29 -2.53
CA ASN A 313 14.96 0.89 -2.28
C ASN A 313 16.02 1.08 -3.37
N ARG A 314 16.71 0.00 -3.77
CA ARG A 314 17.69 0.01 -4.86
C ARG A 314 17.06 0.51 -6.17
N THR A 315 15.89 -0.01 -6.55
CA THR A 315 15.20 0.41 -7.78
C THR A 315 14.74 1.87 -7.73
N VAL A 316 14.21 2.35 -6.60
CA VAL A 316 13.81 3.77 -6.48
C VAL A 316 15.04 4.69 -6.47
N ALA A 317 16.13 4.30 -5.79
CA ALA A 317 17.34 5.11 -5.69
C ALA A 317 18.11 5.22 -7.02
N TYR A 318 18.25 4.13 -7.78
CA TYR A 318 19.10 4.11 -8.97
C TYR A 318 18.32 4.28 -10.27
N ASP A 319 17.22 3.54 -10.46
CA ASP A 319 16.52 3.44 -11.74
C ASP A 319 15.51 4.59 -11.98
N LYS A 320 15.13 5.33 -10.92
CA LYS A 320 14.16 6.43 -11.01
C LYS A 320 14.83 7.80 -10.98
N VAL A 321 14.38 8.68 -11.85
CA VAL A 321 14.80 10.09 -11.94
C VAL A 321 13.69 10.89 -12.60
N THR A 322 13.48 12.14 -12.18
CA THR A 322 12.48 13.00 -12.85
C THR A 322 13.02 13.46 -14.20
N VAL A 323 12.18 13.38 -15.23
CA VAL A 323 12.50 13.85 -16.58
C VAL A 323 11.46 14.90 -16.96
N LEU A 324 11.82 16.18 -16.79
CA LEU A 324 10.91 17.31 -16.98
C LEU A 324 11.60 18.39 -17.83
N CYS A 325 11.39 18.32 -19.15
CA CYS A 325 12.05 19.21 -20.11
C CYS A 325 11.71 20.70 -19.91
N LYS A 326 10.50 21.01 -19.43
CA LYS A 326 10.02 22.39 -19.22
C LYS A 326 10.28 22.95 -17.83
N LEU A 327 10.33 22.10 -16.80
CA LEU A 327 10.50 22.50 -15.39
C LEU A 327 11.91 22.15 -14.93
N LYS A 328 12.89 23.00 -15.30
CA LYS A 328 14.32 22.78 -14.98
C LYS A 328 14.56 22.52 -13.49
N GLU A 329 13.89 23.25 -12.61
CA GLU A 329 13.98 23.10 -11.14
C GLU A 329 13.52 21.72 -10.63
N MET A 330 12.60 21.06 -11.35
CA MET A 330 12.09 19.74 -11.00
C MET A 330 12.71 18.61 -11.83
N ASN A 331 13.62 18.92 -12.75
CA ASN A 331 14.29 17.94 -13.60
C ASN A 331 15.47 17.28 -12.87
N LYS A 332 15.81 16.04 -13.23
CA LYS A 332 16.94 15.26 -12.68
C LYS A 332 16.92 15.08 -11.15
N LYS A 333 15.74 15.04 -10.54
CA LYS A 333 15.55 14.81 -9.10
C LYS A 333 15.43 13.32 -8.77
N LYS A 334 15.81 12.98 -7.56
CA LYS A 334 15.91 11.62 -7.01
C LYS A 334 14.92 11.42 -5.85
N GLN A 335 14.76 10.19 -5.41
CA GLN A 335 13.92 9.84 -4.25
C GLN A 335 14.57 8.67 -3.52
N MET A 336 14.49 8.69 -2.19
CA MET A 336 14.95 7.59 -1.34
C MET A 336 13.85 7.24 -0.34
N PRO A 337 13.20 6.06 -0.43
CA PRO A 337 12.25 5.61 0.58
C PRO A 337 12.94 5.33 1.92
N GLU A 338 12.19 5.38 3.01
CA GLU A 338 12.71 5.19 4.38
C GLU A 338 11.89 4.11 5.08
N THR A 339 12.55 3.18 5.77
CA THR A 339 11.87 2.15 6.58
C THR A 339 12.34 2.21 8.02
N ARG A 340 11.39 2.19 8.95
CA ARG A 340 11.62 2.03 10.40
C ARG A 340 10.80 0.87 10.93
N PHE A 341 11.37 0.06 11.81
CA PHE A 341 10.67 -1.13 12.32
C PHE A 341 11.05 -1.51 13.75
N THR A 342 10.14 -2.23 14.39
CA THR A 342 10.26 -2.93 15.68
C THR A 342 9.90 -4.41 15.51
N LEU A 343 10.02 -4.94 14.28
CA LEU A 343 9.85 -6.37 14.01
C LEU A 343 10.84 -7.20 14.85
N THR A 344 10.34 -8.26 15.47
CA THR A 344 11.11 -9.17 16.32
C THR A 344 11.58 -10.43 15.59
N LYS A 345 11.01 -10.70 14.40
CA LYS A 345 11.23 -11.91 13.59
C LYS A 345 11.28 -11.58 12.10
N GLN A 346 11.76 -12.52 11.29
CA GLN A 346 11.67 -12.41 9.83
C GLN A 346 10.24 -12.63 9.35
N LEU A 347 9.86 -11.96 8.26
CA LEU A 347 8.53 -12.07 7.63
C LEU A 347 8.70 -12.57 6.20
N LYS A 348 8.17 -13.77 5.92
CA LYS A 348 7.93 -14.32 4.57
C LYS A 348 6.41 -14.51 4.42
N PHE A 349 5.86 -14.35 3.21
CA PHE A 349 4.41 -14.21 3.02
C PHE A 349 3.64 -15.54 2.92
#